data_AF-X1U754-F1
#
_entry.id   AF-X1U754-F1
#
_cell.length_a   1.000
_cell.length_b   1.000
_cell.length_c   1.000
_cell.angle_alpha   90.00
_cell.angle_beta   90.00
_cell.angle_gamma   90.00
#
_symmetry.space_group_name_H-M   'P 1'
#
loop_
_entity.id
_entity.type
_entity.pdbx_description
1 polymer ?
#
loop_
_entity_poly.entity_id
_entity_poly.type
_entity_poly.pdbx_seq_one_letter_code
_entity_poly.pdbx_strand_id
1 'polypeptide(L)'
;LKGLRDMEAPFPEGHICLLPIIQDFGRNIKWDARVYVKGAAGVLPVAKEVLISIGCPEAEAEVWVGRTERALTALRQMYPALLPELEARLKELEAAVPKALLEAEPARVSD
;
A
#
# COMPACT_ATOMS: atom_id res chain seq x y z
N LEU A 1 -10.64 4.49 6.77
CA LEU A 1 -10.19 3.97 8.08
C LEU A 1 -10.01 5.12 9.07
N LYS A 2 -10.93 5.31 10.01
CA LYS A 2 -10.55 5.96 11.28
C LYS A 2 -9.48 5.06 11.90
N GLY A 3 -8.30 5.61 12.23
CA GLY A 3 -7.33 4.92 13.08
C GLY A 3 -6.33 3.98 12.42
N LEU A 4 -5.56 4.40 11.39
CA LEU A 4 -4.31 3.68 11.06
C LEU A 4 -3.38 3.60 12.28
N ARG A 5 -3.38 4.66 13.11
CA ARG A 5 -2.72 4.70 14.43
C ARG A 5 -3.26 3.66 15.42
N ASP A 6 -4.52 3.25 15.30
CA ASP A 6 -5.12 2.25 16.20
C ASP A 6 -4.63 0.82 15.87
N MET A 7 -3.95 0.65 14.72
CA MET A 7 -3.33 -0.61 14.32
C MET A 7 -1.85 -0.69 14.69
N GLU A 8 -1.25 0.41 15.13
CA GLU A 8 0.01 0.41 15.85
C GLU A 8 -0.28 -0.05 17.28
N ALA A 9 -0.62 -1.32 17.45
CA ALA A 9 -0.91 -1.90 18.75
C ALA A 9 0.37 -1.88 19.59
N PRO A 10 0.45 -1.05 20.65
CA PRO A 10 1.62 -1.02 21.49
C PRO A 10 1.55 -2.19 22.47
N PHE A 11 2.61 -2.97 22.52
CA PHE A 11 2.84 -4.01 23.52
C PHE A 11 4.06 -3.62 24.37
N PRO A 12 4.23 -4.21 25.57
CA PRO A 12 5.31 -3.82 26.49
C PRO A 12 6.71 -3.82 25.87
N GLU A 13 7.01 -4.80 25.02
CA GLU A 13 8.34 -5.00 24.42
C GLU A 13 8.38 -4.73 22.92
N GLY A 14 7.33 -4.13 22.34
CA GLY A 14 7.28 -3.91 20.90
C GLY A 14 5.95 -3.41 20.38
N HIS A 15 5.83 -3.30 19.07
CA HIS A 15 4.56 -2.94 18.42
C HIS A 15 4.49 -3.48 16.99
N ILE A 16 3.27 -3.64 16.50
CA ILE A 16 3.01 -3.86 15.07
C ILE A 16 3.11 -2.53 14.35
N CYS A 17 3.75 -2.51 13.19
CA CYS A 17 3.87 -1.35 12.32
C CYS A 17 3.45 -1.72 10.90
N LEU A 18 2.64 -0.86 10.27
CA LEU A 18 2.27 -0.95 8.87
C LEU A 18 3.11 0.04 8.07
N LEU A 19 3.85 -0.46 7.09
CA LEU A 19 4.86 0.31 6.37
C LEU A 19 4.51 0.39 4.89
N PRO A 20 4.47 1.61 4.31
CA PRO A 20 4.47 1.75 2.86
C PRO A 20 5.90 1.55 2.34
N ILE A 21 6.07 0.55 1.49
CA ILE A 21 7.30 0.34 0.71
C ILE A 21 7.12 1.07 -0.61
N ILE A 22 7.80 2.20 -0.72
CA ILE A 22 7.79 3.05 -1.90
C ILE A 22 8.76 2.47 -2.94
N GLN A 23 8.22 2.12 -4.10
CA GLN A 23 8.97 1.62 -5.24
C GLN A 23 8.85 2.60 -6.41
N ASP A 24 9.77 2.50 -7.37
CA ASP A 24 9.73 3.24 -8.63
C ASP A 24 9.53 4.77 -8.46
N PHE A 25 10.26 5.36 -7.49
CA PHE A 25 10.20 6.78 -7.16
C PHE A 25 8.80 7.28 -6.79
N GLY A 26 7.97 6.44 -6.14
CA GLY A 26 6.63 6.83 -5.71
C GLY A 26 5.51 6.38 -6.64
N ARG A 27 5.82 5.72 -7.75
CA ARG A 27 4.81 5.20 -8.69
C ARG A 27 4.12 3.94 -8.20
N ASN A 28 4.75 3.21 -7.28
CA ASN A 28 4.18 1.99 -6.71
C ASN A 28 4.36 1.99 -5.19
N ILE A 29 3.26 1.77 -4.47
CA ILE A 29 3.25 1.68 -3.01
C ILE A 29 2.82 0.27 -2.64
N LYS A 30 3.77 -0.52 -2.14
CA LYS A 30 3.48 -1.83 -1.57
C LYS A 30 3.33 -1.72 -0.05
N TRP A 31 2.21 -2.15 0.50
CA TRP A 31 2.02 -2.19 1.94
C TRP A 31 2.53 -3.51 2.54
N ASP A 32 3.35 -3.39 3.59
CA ASP A 32 3.90 -4.49 4.39
C ASP A 32 3.61 -4.26 5.89
N ALA A 33 3.65 -5.33 6.69
CA ALA A 33 3.46 -5.27 8.13
C ALA A 33 4.61 -5.96 8.86
N ARG A 34 5.12 -5.32 9.91
CA ARG A 34 6.28 -5.80 10.67
C ARG A 34 6.08 -5.60 12.15
N VAL A 35 6.75 -6.43 12.94
CA VAL A 35 6.86 -6.27 14.39
C VAL A 35 8.21 -5.66 14.73
N TYR A 36 8.18 -4.53 15.43
CA TYR A 36 9.37 -3.95 16.07
C TYR A 36 9.47 -4.51 17.48
N VAL A 37 10.62 -5.11 17.79
CA VAL A 37 10.94 -5.62 19.13
C VAL A 37 11.99 -4.71 19.76
N LYS A 38 11.75 -4.29 21.00
CA LYS A 38 12.65 -3.43 21.74
C LYS A 38 14.01 -4.12 21.94
N GLY A 39 15.09 -3.45 21.55
CA GLY A 39 16.46 -3.98 21.67
C GLY A 39 16.86 -5.02 20.63
N ALA A 40 15.97 -5.41 19.71
CA ALA A 40 16.32 -6.30 18.61
C ALA A 40 16.99 -5.55 17.44
N ALA A 41 17.95 -6.21 16.79
CA ALA A 41 18.56 -5.71 15.57
C ALA A 41 17.68 -6.03 14.35
N GLY A 42 16.60 -5.28 14.19
CA GLY A 42 15.72 -5.34 13.01
C GLY A 42 14.26 -5.61 13.33
N VAL A 43 13.51 -5.96 12.28
CA VAL A 43 12.07 -6.18 12.33
C VAL A 43 11.72 -7.63 12.02
N LEU A 44 10.66 -8.13 12.66
CA LEU A 44 10.17 -9.50 12.50
C LEU A 44 8.85 -9.54 11.72
N PRO A 45 8.49 -10.67 11.11
CA PRO A 45 7.15 -10.84 10.52
C PRO A 45 6.07 -10.79 11.61
N VAL A 46 4.86 -10.39 11.23
CA VAL A 46 3.69 -10.48 12.10
C VAL A 46 3.24 -11.94 12.16
N ALA A 47 3.64 -12.63 13.22
CA ALA A 47 3.30 -14.02 13.50
C ALA A 47 2.91 -14.18 14.98
N LYS A 48 2.10 -15.19 15.30
CA LYS A 48 1.57 -15.41 16.65
C LYS A 48 2.68 -15.45 17.70
N GLU A 49 3.74 -16.22 17.44
CA GLU A 49 4.87 -16.43 18.35
C GLU A 49 5.63 -15.13 18.60
N VAL A 50 5.79 -14.32 17.55
CA VAL A 50 6.45 -13.02 17.62
C VAL A 50 5.62 -12.04 18.46
N LEU A 51 4.30 -12.00 18.27
CA LEU A 51 3.42 -11.15 19.06
C LEU A 51 3.44 -11.52 20.55
N ILE A 52 3.43 -12.82 20.86
CA ILE A 52 3.55 -13.30 22.23
C ILE A 52 4.89 -12.86 22.84
N SER A 53 5.99 -12.94 22.06
CA SER A 53 7.31 -12.55 22.53
C SER A 53 7.44 -11.06 22.90
N ILE A 54 6.58 -10.19 22.35
CA ILE A 54 6.55 -8.76 22.68
C ILE A 54 5.54 -8.37 23.76
N GLY A 55 4.85 -9.36 24.34
CA GLY A 55 3.88 -9.16 25.41
C GLY A 55 2.41 -9.06 24.96
N CYS A 56 2.08 -9.53 23.76
CA CYS A 56 0.69 -9.77 23.38
C CYS A 56 0.13 -10.99 24.12
N PRO A 57 -1.05 -10.90 24.77
CA PRO A 57 -1.70 -12.08 25.35
C PRO A 57 -1.94 -13.16 24.30
N GLU A 58 -1.66 -14.43 24.64
CA GLU A 58 -1.78 -15.53 23.67
C GLU A 58 -3.19 -15.64 23.05
N ALA A 59 -4.23 -15.41 23.85
CA ALA A 59 -5.62 -15.42 23.38
C ALA A 59 -5.93 -14.32 22.35
N GLU A 60 -5.13 -13.24 22.32
CA GLU A 60 -5.33 -12.11 21.42
C GLU A 60 -4.37 -12.11 20.23
N ALA A 61 -3.26 -12.85 20.29
CA ALA A 61 -2.22 -12.85 19.26
C ALA A 61 -2.79 -13.23 17.87
N GLU A 62 -3.63 -14.27 17.80
CA GLU A 62 -4.27 -14.69 16.54
C GLU A 62 -5.24 -13.61 16.00
N VAL A 63 -5.94 -12.92 16.90
CA VAL A 63 -6.85 -11.83 16.53
C VAL A 63 -6.07 -10.68 15.91
N TRP A 64 -4.90 -10.37 16.47
CA TRP A 64 -4.01 -9.33 15.95
C TRP A 64 -3.43 -9.69 14.58
N VAL A 65 -2.97 -10.94 14.38
CA VAL A 65 -2.53 -11.40 13.05
C VAL A 65 -3.63 -11.17 12.01
N GLY A 66 -4.84 -11.67 12.27
CA GLY A 66 -5.95 -11.50 11.33
C GLY A 66 -6.38 -10.04 11.14
N ARG A 67 -6.28 -9.20 12.17
CA ARG A 67 -6.55 -7.75 12.04
C ARG A 67 -5.53 -7.09 11.12
N THR A 68 -4.25 -7.40 11.28
CA THR A 68 -3.17 -6.88 10.44
C THR A 68 -3.32 -7.33 8.99
N GLU A 69 -3.70 -8.58 8.72
CA GLU A 69 -3.93 -9.05 7.35
C GLU A 69 -5.08 -8.32 6.66
N ARG A 70 -6.21 -8.13 7.37
CA ARG A 70 -7.34 -7.35 6.86
C ARG A 70 -6.96 -5.90 6.60
N ALA A 71 -6.15 -5.31 7.48
CA ALA A 71 -5.62 -3.97 7.31
C ALA A 71 -4.76 -3.84 6.06
N LEU A 72 -3.82 -4.76 5.85
CA LEU A 72 -2.99 -4.80 4.65
C LEU A 72 -3.82 -4.96 3.38
N THR A 73 -4.84 -5.82 3.42
CA THR A 73 -5.75 -6.02 2.28
C THR A 73 -6.50 -4.73 1.95
N ALA A 74 -7.07 -4.05 2.96
CA ALA A 74 -7.74 -2.78 2.77
C ALA A 74 -6.80 -1.69 2.26
N LEU A 75 -5.57 -1.60 2.79
CA LEU A 75 -4.56 -0.64 2.33
C LEU A 75 -4.17 -0.87 0.86
N ARG A 76 -3.97 -2.13 0.47
CA ARG A 76 -3.68 -2.49 -0.94
C ARG A 76 -4.84 -2.17 -1.88
N GLN A 77 -6.08 -2.24 -1.40
CA GLN A 77 -7.27 -1.88 -2.18
C GLN A 77 -7.44 -0.35 -2.30
N MET A 78 -7.13 0.41 -1.25
CA MET A 78 -7.23 1.87 -1.26
C MET A 78 -6.08 2.53 -2.02
N TYR A 79 -4.91 1.91 -2.01
CA TYR A 79 -3.71 2.35 -2.72
C TYR A 79 -3.30 1.26 -3.70
N PRO A 80 -4.11 0.96 -4.74
CA PRO A 80 -3.66 0.08 -5.80
C PRO A 80 -2.38 0.69 -6.39
N ALA A 81 -1.44 -0.15 -6.81
CA ALA A 81 -0.29 0.32 -7.58
C ALA A 81 -0.81 1.23 -8.69
N LEU A 82 -0.30 2.46 -8.82
CA LEU A 82 -0.80 3.41 -9.83
C LEU A 82 -0.53 2.92 -11.25
N LEU A 83 0.42 1.98 -11.42
CA LEU A 83 0.88 1.49 -12.72
C LEU A 83 -0.23 0.95 -13.63
N PRO A 84 -1.10 -0.01 -13.23
CA PRO A 84 -2.11 -0.55 -14.15
C PRO A 84 -3.16 0.48 -14.57
N GLU A 85 -3.54 1.40 -13.68
CA GLU A 85 -4.49 2.47 -14.00
C GLU A 85 -3.86 3.52 -14.91
N LEU A 86 -2.59 3.88 -14.66
CA LEU A 86 -1.81 4.75 -15.54
C LEU A 86 -1.56 4.12 -16.92
N GLU A 87 -1.28 2.83 -17.00
CA GLU A 87 -1.13 2.10 -18.26
C GLU A 87 -2.43 2.06 -19.05
N ALA A 88 -3.57 1.83 -18.37
CA ALA A 88 -4.88 1.90 -18.99
C ALA A 88 -5.18 3.31 -19.52
N ARG A 89 -4.91 4.36 -18.72
CA ARG A 89 -5.07 5.76 -19.13
C ARG A 89 -4.14 6.17 -20.26
N LEU A 90 -2.90 5.71 -20.26
CA LEU A 90 -1.95 5.94 -21.36
C LEU A 90 -2.49 5.35 -22.66
N LYS A 91 -3.00 4.11 -22.63
CA LYS A 91 -3.60 3.45 -23.80
C LYS A 91 -4.84 4.18 -24.30
N GLU A 92 -5.69 4.68 -23.40
CA GLU A 92 -6.84 5.53 -23.76
C GLU A 92 -6.41 6.83 -24.44
N LEU A 93 -5.38 7.50 -23.92
CA LEU A 93 -4.83 8.73 -24.48
C LEU A 93 -4.15 8.48 -25.84
N GLU A 94 -3.35 7.43 -25.97
CA GLU A 94 -2.73 7.02 -27.24
C GLU A 94 -3.77 6.69 -28.31
N ALA A 95 -4.92 6.15 -27.93
CA ALA A 95 -6.03 5.92 -28.85
C ALA A 95 -6.79 7.21 -29.24
N ALA A 96 -6.79 8.23 -28.37
CA ALA A 96 -7.44 9.51 -28.61
C ALA A 96 -6.59 10.50 -29.43
N VAL A 97 -5.25 10.41 -29.36
CA VAL A 97 -4.31 11.27 -30.10
C VAL A 97 -4.48 11.19 -31.63
N PRO A 98 -4.69 10.02 -32.27
CA PRO A 98 -4.96 9.93 -33.70
C PRO A 98 -6.21 10.70 -34.13
N LYS A 99 -7.24 10.76 -33.28
CA LYS A 99 -8.49 11.45 -33.57
C LYS A 99 -8.35 12.97 -33.43
N ALA A 100 -7.64 13.43 -32.40
CA ALA A 100 -7.41 14.86 -32.17
C ALA A 100 -6.49 15.52 -33.22
N LEU A 101 -5.51 14.77 -33.77
CA LEU A 101 -4.65 15.27 -34.85
C LEU A 101 -5.37 15.34 -36.21
N LEU A 102 -6.36 14.48 -36.45
CA LEU A 102 -7.18 14.50 -37.68
C LEU A 102 -8.24 15.61 -37.68
N GLU A 103 -8.68 16.07 -36.51
CA GLU A 103 -9.63 17.19 -36.39
C GLU A 103 -8.94 18.58 -36.43
N ALA A 104 -7.60 18.63 -36.35
CA ALA A 104 -6.83 19.87 -36.24
C ALA A 104 -6.26 20.44 -37.58
N GLU A 105 -6.26 19.71 -38.69
CA GLU A 105 -5.98 20.28 -40.04
C GLU A 105 -6.94 19.65 -41.08
N PRO A 106 -7.58 20.43 -41.99
CA PRO A 106 -7.09 21.68 -42.56
C PRO A 106 -8.12 22.83 -42.61
N ALA A 107 -7.87 23.90 -41.86
CA ALA A 107 -8.28 25.25 -42.27
C ALA A 107 -7.06 25.95 -42.91
N ARG A 108 -6.51 25.35 -43.97
CA ARG A 108 -5.50 26.03 -44.79
C ARG A 108 -6.23 26.92 -45.79
N VAL A 109 -6.33 28.19 -45.37
CA VAL A 109 -6.28 29.43 -46.16
C VAL A 109 -6.55 29.24 -47.66
N SER A 110 -7.75 29.61 -48.09
CA SER A 110 -8.03 29.91 -49.50
C SER A 110 -7.59 31.35 -49.78
N ASP A 111 -6.78 31.52 -50.83
CA ASP A 111 -6.33 32.80 -51.40
C ASP A 111 -7.47 33.75 -51.80
#